data_AF-A0A1G5QIX6-F1
#
_entry.id   AF-A0A1G5QIX6-F1
#
_cell.length_a   1.000
_cell.length_b   1.000
_cell.length_c   1.000
_cell.angle_alpha   90.00
_cell.angle_beta   90.00
_cell.angle_gamma   90.00
#
_symmetry.space_group_name_H-M   'P 1'
#
loop_
_entity.id
_entity.type
_entity.pdbx_description
1 polymer ?
#
loop_
_entity_poly.entity_id
_entity_poly.type
_entity_poly.pdbx_seq_one_letter_code
_entity_poly.pdbx_strand_id
1 'polypeptide(L)'
;MNLVLSAKQIKDLAEFVGFSVTGRDGKDCYEEYVICEGTIAEDPIDCSPEYSGLIVQATTYSGKYPLTNQSVHCHNCFAELYPLTQSDMCDRCREESE
;
A
#
# COMPACT_ATOMS: atom_id res chain seq x y z
N MET A 1 -17.14 -3.45 10.27
CA MET A 1 -17.49 -4.44 9.23
C MET A 1 -16.19 -4.84 8.58
N ASN A 2 -15.90 -6.14 8.45
CA ASN A 2 -14.65 -6.61 7.86
C ASN A 2 -14.97 -7.29 6.54
N LEU A 3 -14.22 -6.96 5.50
CA LEU A 3 -14.34 -7.59 4.18
C LEU A 3 -13.06 -8.38 3.92
N VAL A 4 -13.19 -9.67 3.63
CA VAL A 4 -12.05 -10.54 3.30
C VAL A 4 -12.02 -10.74 1.79
N LEU A 5 -10.89 -10.46 1.17
CA LEU A 5 -10.66 -10.64 -0.27
C LEU A 5 -9.31 -11.29 -0.50
N SER A 6 -9.22 -12.16 -1.50
CA SER A 6 -7.92 -12.65 -1.98
C SER A 6 -7.21 -11.63 -2.87
N ALA A 7 -5.89 -11.75 -3.00
CA ALA A 7 -5.08 -10.97 -3.93
C ALA A 7 -5.67 -10.96 -5.35
N LYS A 8 -6.15 -12.14 -5.80
CA LYS A 8 -6.86 -12.27 -7.08
C LYS A 8 -8.13 -11.44 -7.15
N GLN A 9 -8.99 -11.48 -6.13
CA GLN A 9 -10.23 -10.70 -6.12
C GLN A 9 -9.96 -9.20 -6.13
N ILE A 10 -8.95 -8.74 -5.38
CA ILE A 10 -8.52 -7.34 -5.36
C ILE A 10 -8.03 -6.93 -6.75
N LYS A 11 -7.20 -7.76 -7.38
CA LYS A 11 -6.73 -7.53 -8.75
C LYS A 11 -7.88 -7.47 -9.76
N ASP A 12 -8.76 -8.48 -9.76
CA ASP A 12 -9.89 -8.56 -10.68
C ASP A 12 -10.83 -7.34 -10.53
N LEU A 13 -11.04 -6.84 -9.30
CA LEU A 13 -11.80 -5.61 -9.05
C LEU A 13 -11.10 -4.35 -9.59
N ALA A 14 -9.80 -4.22 -9.35
CA ALA A 14 -9.01 -3.08 -9.84
C ALA A 14 -8.97 -3.03 -11.37
N GLU A 15 -8.80 -4.17 -12.03
CA GLU A 15 -8.86 -4.28 -13.49
C GLU A 15 -10.27 -3.99 -14.03
N PHE A 16 -11.32 -4.45 -13.33
CA PHE A 16 -12.71 -4.15 -13.71
C PHE A 16 -13.02 -2.65 -13.71
N VAL A 17 -12.49 -1.89 -12.76
CA VAL A 17 -12.67 -0.43 -12.70
C VAL A 17 -11.65 0.36 -13.56
N GLY A 18 -10.80 -0.34 -14.33
CA GLY A 18 -9.92 0.25 -15.34
C GLY A 18 -8.48 0.54 -14.90
N PHE A 19 -8.05 0.07 -13.73
CA PHE A 19 -6.64 0.14 -13.34
C PHE A 19 -5.84 -1.00 -13.98
N SER A 20 -4.60 -0.73 -14.35
CA SER A 20 -3.66 -1.77 -14.79
C SER A 20 -2.82 -2.23 -13.59
N VAL A 21 -3.04 -3.46 -13.13
CA VAL A 21 -2.31 -4.02 -11.98
C VAL A 21 -1.19 -4.93 -12.48
N THR A 22 0.03 -4.40 -12.51
CA THR A 22 1.24 -5.19 -12.78
C THR A 22 1.76 -5.78 -11.47
N GLY A 23 1.55 -7.07 -11.24
CA GLY A 23 2.17 -7.80 -10.13
C GLY A 23 3.60 -8.21 -10.46
N ARG A 24 4.46 -8.39 -9.45
CA ARG A 24 5.66 -9.23 -9.63
C ARG A 24 5.17 -10.66 -9.86
N ASP A 25 5.50 -11.23 -11.01
CA ASP A 25 5.19 -12.63 -11.34
C ASP A 25 5.61 -13.54 -10.18
N GLY A 26 4.65 -14.23 -9.57
CA GLY A 26 4.89 -15.24 -8.52
C GLY A 26 4.39 -14.94 -7.11
N LYS A 27 3.74 -13.79 -6.85
CA LYS A 27 3.04 -13.60 -5.56
C LYS A 27 1.73 -14.39 -5.54
N ASP A 28 1.50 -15.12 -4.45
CA ASP A 28 0.43 -16.14 -4.35
C ASP A 28 -0.95 -15.51 -4.54
N CYS A 29 -1.63 -15.84 -5.63
CA CYS A 29 -2.95 -15.28 -5.99
C CYS A 29 -4.04 -15.56 -4.93
N TYR A 30 -3.75 -16.45 -3.99
CA TYR A 30 -4.62 -16.89 -2.91
C TYR A 30 -4.31 -16.21 -1.56
N GLU A 31 -3.34 -15.30 -1.49
CA GLU A 31 -3.08 -14.54 -0.28
C GLU A 31 -4.33 -13.71 0.09
N GLU A 32 -4.83 -13.91 1.31
CA GLU A 32 -6.02 -13.22 1.80
C GLU A 32 -5.65 -11.91 2.50
N TYR A 33 -6.49 -10.91 2.29
CA TYR A 33 -6.40 -9.61 2.93
C TYR A 33 -7.73 -9.27 3.59
N VAL A 34 -7.66 -8.64 4.75
CA VAL A 34 -8.81 -8.13 5.48
C VAL A 34 -8.84 -6.61 5.32
N ILE A 35 -9.93 -6.09 4.77
CA ILE A 35 -10.25 -4.67 4.77
C ILE A 35 -11.07 -4.38 6.03
N CYS A 36 -10.52 -3.56 6.92
CA CYS A 36 -11.12 -3.20 8.19
C CYS A 36 -10.71 -1.79 8.64
N GLU A 37 -11.41 -1.23 9.62
CA GLU A 37 -10.90 -0.04 10.32
C GLU A 37 -9.73 -0.43 11.22
N GLY A 38 -8.67 0.36 11.21
CA GLY A 38 -7.49 0.11 12.02
C GLY A 38 -6.52 1.27 12.04
N THR A 39 -5.44 1.07 12.80
CA THR A 39 -4.34 2.03 12.88
C THR A 39 -3.03 1.44 12.36
N ILE A 40 -2.26 2.30 11.69
CA ILE A 40 -0.88 2.06 11.29
C ILE A 40 -0.03 3.10 11.98
N ALA A 41 0.85 2.66 12.88
CA ALA A 41 1.81 3.53 13.52
C ALA A 41 2.89 3.93 12.50
N GLU A 42 3.13 5.22 12.35
CA GLU A 42 4.43 5.71 11.89
C GLU A 42 5.41 5.58 13.08
N ASP A 43 6.66 5.21 12.84
CA ASP A 43 7.68 4.78 13.83
C ASP A 43 7.62 5.38 15.26
N PRO A 44 8.01 4.62 16.31
CA PRO A 44 7.81 4.96 17.71
C PRO A 44 8.73 6.07 18.26
N ILE A 45 9.49 6.76 17.41
CA ILE A 45 10.50 7.71 17.87
C ILE A 45 9.89 9.06 18.24
N ASP A 46 8.75 9.47 17.66
CA ASP A 46 8.31 10.86 17.85
C ASP A 46 6.82 11.12 17.65
N CYS A 47 5.94 10.42 18.38
CA CYS A 47 4.48 10.74 18.45
C CYS A 47 3.83 11.08 17.09
N SER A 48 4.30 10.44 16.02
CA SER A 48 3.90 10.72 14.64
C SER A 48 2.44 10.35 14.42
N PRO A 49 1.71 11.05 13.54
CA PRO A 49 0.29 10.80 13.35
C PRO A 49 0.05 9.37 12.87
N GLU A 50 -0.58 8.56 13.72
CA GLU A 50 -1.08 7.25 13.34
C GLU A 50 -2.09 7.43 12.20
N TYR A 51 -1.90 6.70 11.09
CA TYR A 51 -2.98 6.58 10.13
C TYR A 51 -4.12 5.84 10.83
N SER A 52 -5.27 6.51 11.00
CA SER A 52 -6.49 5.93 11.55
C SER A 52 -7.59 5.97 10.49
N GLY A 53 -8.03 4.81 10.04
CA GLY A 53 -8.98 4.71 8.94
C GLY A 53 -9.13 3.29 8.42
N LEU A 54 -9.53 3.15 7.15
CA LEU A 54 -9.60 1.85 6.51
C LEU A 54 -8.19 1.36 6.16
N ILE A 55 -7.89 0.12 6.51
CA ILE A 55 -6.63 -0.54 6.21
C ILE A 55 -6.89 -1.85 5.48
N VAL A 56 -5.91 -2.27 4.68
CA VAL A 56 -5.77 -3.63 4.17
C VAL A 56 -4.73 -4.33 5.03
N GLN A 57 -5.11 -5.41 5.70
CA GLN A 57 -4.21 -6.22 6.51
C GLN A 57 -3.99 -7.57 5.85
N ALA A 58 -2.73 -7.97 5.64
CA ALA A 58 -2.38 -9.31 5.19
C ALA A 58 -2.69 -10.33 6.31
N THR A 59 -3.26 -11.48 5.96
CA THR A 59 -3.55 -12.54 6.94
C THR A 59 -2.33 -13.41 7.25
N THR A 60 -1.35 -13.45 6.35
CA THR A 60 -0.20 -14.37 6.40
C THR A 60 1.08 -13.74 6.97
N TYR A 61 1.16 -12.42 7.03
CA TYR A 61 2.25 -11.67 7.68
C TYR A 61 1.71 -10.38 8.30
N SER A 62 2.53 -9.70 9.10
CA SER A 62 2.16 -8.48 9.82
C SER A 62 2.09 -7.21 8.93
N GLY A 63 1.81 -7.37 7.64
CA GLY A 63 1.69 -6.25 6.70
C GLY A 63 0.36 -5.53 6.83
N LYS A 64 0.42 -4.21 6.96
CA LYS A 64 -0.75 -3.32 6.98
C LYS A 64 -0.55 -2.21 5.97
N TYR A 65 -1.60 -1.91 5.22
CA TYR A 65 -1.59 -0.88 4.19
C TYR A 65 -2.76 0.08 4.35
N PRO A 66 -2.55 1.41 4.34
CA PRO A 66 -3.64 2.37 4.45
C PRO A 66 -4.45 2.39 3.16
N LEU A 67 -5.78 2.42 3.27
CA LEU A 67 -6.67 2.74 2.16
C LEU A 67 -6.92 4.24 2.17
N THR A 68 -6.17 4.96 1.37
CA THR A 68 -6.28 6.41 1.24
C THR A 68 -6.55 6.80 -0.21
N ASN A 69 -7.39 7.82 -0.39
CA ASN A 69 -7.63 8.45 -1.69
C ASN A 69 -6.53 9.47 -2.07
N GLN A 70 -5.51 9.63 -1.22
CA GLN A 70 -4.40 10.53 -1.48
C GLN A 70 -3.33 9.78 -2.25
N SER A 71 -3.12 10.16 -3.51
CA SER A 71 -1.92 9.79 -4.23
C SER A 71 -0.77 10.67 -3.76
N VAL A 72 0.32 10.05 -3.31
CA VAL A 72 1.56 10.76 -2.99
C VAL A 72 2.47 10.59 -4.19
N HIS A 73 3.03 11.68 -4.71
CA HIS A 73 3.95 11.63 -5.84
C HIS A 73 5.29 12.19 -5.42
N CYS A 74 6.38 11.58 -5.92
CA CYS A 74 7.70 12.18 -5.77
C CYS A 74 7.74 13.51 -6.52
N HIS A 75 8.28 14.53 -5.87
CA HIS A 75 8.43 15.85 -6.49
C HIS A 75 9.37 15.84 -7.72
N ASN A 76 10.38 14.96 -7.72
CA ASN A 76 11.42 14.93 -8.74
C ASN A 76 11.09 13.95 -9.88
N CYS A 77 10.77 12.69 -9.54
CA CYS A 77 10.51 11.64 -10.53
C CYS A 77 9.04 11.54 -10.97
N PHE A 78 8.11 12.26 -10.31
CA PHE A 78 6.65 12.16 -10.45
C PHE A 78 6.07 10.75 -10.29
N ALA A 79 6.88 9.78 -9.88
CA ALA A 79 6.43 8.44 -9.59
C ALA A 79 5.48 8.47 -8.39
N GLU A 80 4.42 7.67 -8.48
CA GLU A 80 3.51 7.43 -7.36
C GLU A 80 4.27 6.71 -6.25
N LEU A 81 4.14 7.23 -5.04
CA LEU A 81 4.78 6.75 -3.83
C LEU A 81 3.72 6.16 -2.91
N TYR A 82 4.18 5.23 -2.08
CA TYR A 82 3.34 4.71 -1.03
C TYR A 82 3.08 5.81 0.03
N PRO A 83 1.83 6.05 0.46
CA PRO A 83 1.45 7.23 1.24
C PRO A 83 2.13 7.39 2.61
N LEU A 84 2.76 6.34 3.12
CA LEU A 84 3.50 6.32 4.40
C LEU A 84 5.00 6.16 4.21
N THR A 85 5.52 6.29 2.98
CA THR A 85 6.96 6.23 2.75
C THR A 85 7.59 7.56 3.17
N GLN A 86 8.16 7.59 4.38
CA GLN A 86 9.07 8.66 4.79
C GLN A 86 10.49 8.32 4.29
N SER A 87 10.80 8.80 3.09
CA SER A 87 12.16 8.75 2.53
C SER A 87 12.47 10.10 1.90
N ASP A 88 13.69 10.59 2.12
CA ASP A 88 14.18 11.83 1.50
C ASP A 88 14.22 11.74 -0.03
N MET A 89 14.25 10.51 -0.58
CA MET A 89 14.29 10.25 -2.02
C MET A 89 13.37 9.08 -2.42
N CYS A 90 12.69 9.20 -3.59
CA CYS A 90 11.96 8.07 -4.20
C CYS A 90 12.95 6.98 -4.63
N ASP A 91 12.57 5.70 -4.53
CA ASP A 91 13.43 4.57 -4.94
C ASP A 91 13.95 4.74 -6.37
N ARG A 92 13.10 5.24 -7.29
CA ARG A 92 13.52 5.54 -8.67
C ARG A 92 14.60 6.62 -8.77
N CYS A 93 14.48 7.73 -8.02
CA CYS A 93 15.51 8.78 -8.01
C CYS A 93 16.80 8.29 -7.35
N ARG A 94 16.68 7.37 -6.39
CA ARG A 94 17.84 6.78 -5.73
C ARG A 94 18.64 5.91 -6.70
N GLU A 95 17.95 5.03 -7.43
CA GLU A 95 18.57 4.18 -8.47
C GLU A 95 19.21 5.00 -9.60
N GLU A 96 18.64 6.16 -9.96
CA GLU A 96 19.22 7.05 -10.98
C GLU A 96 20.43 7.89 -10.46
N SER A 97 20.67 7.90 -9.14
CA SER A 97 21.77 8.63 -8.51
C SER A 97 22.99 7.75 -8.20
N GLU A 98 22.89 6.43 -8.40
CA GLU A 98 23.95 5.43 -8.20
C GLU A 98 24.63 5.05 -9.53
#